data_AF-B9Z628-F1
#
_entry.id   AF-B9Z628-F1
#
_cell.length_a   1.000
_cell.length_b   1.000
_cell.length_c   1.000
_cell.angle_alpha   90.00
_cell.angle_beta   90.00
_cell.angle_gamma   90.00
#
_symmetry.space_group_name_H-M   'P 1'
#
loop_
_entity.id
_entity.type
_entity.pdbx_description
1 polymer ?
#
loop_
_entity_poly.entity_id
_entity_poly.type
_entity_poly.pdbx_seq_one_letter_code
_entity_poly.pdbx_strand_id
1 'polypeptide(L)'
;MRGLLLLLLLYPFAEIATLVAMTDAWGGGVTMLWIIVSALIGIAMLRNQQLGALLTLGSLMHQGDQVSLYSLLWPLRYLLAGVLFLIPGVISDILALLLLLPLKGPSIKRPTMPPSAADNVIDGEYTRVDDPTDRSRHLP
;
A
#
# COMPACT_ATOMS: atom_id res chain seq x y z
N MET A 1 3.41 21.45 13.65
CA MET A 1 4.73 21.56 12.98
C MET A 1 5.90 21.50 13.97
N ARG A 2 5.90 22.29 15.06
CA ARG A 2 6.99 22.28 16.08
C ARG A 2 7.28 20.89 16.68
N GLY A 3 6.23 20.12 17.02
CA GLY A 3 6.40 18.78 17.58
C GLY A 3 7.06 17.76 16.65
N LEU A 4 6.80 17.84 15.34
CA LEU A 4 7.42 16.93 14.36
C LEU A 4 8.94 17.19 14.25
N LEU A 5 9.36 18.46 14.28
CA LEU A 5 10.77 18.83 14.28
C LEU A 5 11.49 18.34 15.55
N LEU A 6 10.83 18.44 16.71
CA LEU A 6 11.37 17.92 17.96
C LEU A 6 11.50 16.39 17.92
N LEU A 7 10.50 15.68 17.40
CA LEU A 7 10.57 14.22 17.29
C LEU A 7 11.66 13.77 16.31
N LEU A 8 11.77 14.43 15.15
CA LEU A 8 12.83 14.19 14.18
C LEU A 8 14.22 14.40 14.80
N LEU A 9 14.37 15.42 15.66
CA LEU A 9 15.61 15.69 16.35
C LEU A 9 15.88 14.68 17.47
N LEU A 10 14.87 14.33 18.27
CA LEU A 10 15.02 13.46 19.44
C LEU A 10 15.23 11.99 19.05
N TYR A 11 14.65 11.56 17.93
CA TYR A 11 14.74 10.20 17.40
C TYR A 11 16.18 9.67 17.28
N PRO A 12 17.12 10.32 16.57
CA PRO A 12 18.49 9.82 16.46
C PRO A 12 19.23 9.79 17.80
N PHE A 13 18.95 10.72 18.72
CA PHE A 13 19.52 10.66 20.07
C PHE A 13 19.02 9.44 20.85
N ALA A 14 17.73 9.11 20.71
CA ALA A 14 17.16 7.92 21.32
C ALA A 14 17.82 6.65 20.75
N GLU A 15 18.06 6.58 19.45
CA GLU A 15 18.76 5.43 18.85
C GLU A 15 20.17 5.26 19.41
N ILE A 16 20.97 6.34 19.44
CA ILE A 16 22.32 6.31 20.00
C ILE A 16 22.28 5.87 21.47
N ALA A 17 21.34 6.41 22.27
CA ALA A 17 21.20 6.02 23.66
C ALA A 17 20.89 4.53 23.82
N THR A 18 20.01 3.96 22.97
CA THR A 18 19.72 2.53 23.01
C THR A 18 20.89 1.66 22.55
N LEU A 19 21.64 2.08 21.54
CA LEU A 19 22.83 1.36 21.07
C LEU A 19 23.96 1.37 22.12
N VAL A 20 24.14 2.49 22.82
CA VAL A 20 25.09 2.56 23.94
C VAL A 20 24.64 1.65 25.09
N ALA A 21 23.36 1.72 25.48
CA ALA A 21 22.82 0.84 26.53
C ALA A 21 22.96 -0.65 26.17
N MET A 22 22.78 -0.99 24.89
CA MET A 22 22.94 -2.35 24.38
C MET A 22 24.42 -2.78 24.34
N THR A 23 25.32 -1.85 24.03
CA THR A 23 26.77 -2.07 24.12
C THR A 23 27.20 -2.35 25.56
N ASP A 24 26.65 -1.63 26.54
CA ASP A 24 26.95 -1.84 27.96
C ASP A 24 26.38 -3.17 28.48
N ALA A 25 25.20 -3.58 28.00
CA ALA A 25 24.54 -4.79 28.46
C ALA A 25 25.03 -6.08 27.76
N TRP A 26 25.39 -6.03 26.48
CA TRP A 26 25.71 -7.21 25.63
C TRP A 26 27.14 -7.18 25.08
N GLY A 27 27.83 -6.05 25.18
CA GLY A 27 29.16 -5.81 24.62
C GLY A 27 29.13 -5.24 23.20
N GLY A 28 30.20 -4.52 22.85
CA GLY A 28 30.33 -3.86 21.54
C GLY A 28 30.36 -4.82 20.36
N GLY A 29 30.96 -6.00 20.51
CA GLY A 29 31.02 -7.01 19.44
C GLY A 29 29.64 -7.54 19.04
N VAL A 30 28.78 -7.82 20.04
CA VAL A 30 27.41 -8.27 19.80
C VAL A 30 26.56 -7.16 19.18
N THR A 31 26.71 -5.94 19.66
CA THR A 31 26.00 -4.76 19.13
C THR A 31 26.40 -4.47 17.68
N MET A 32 27.69 -4.60 17.35
CA MET A 32 28.18 -4.45 15.98
C MET A 32 27.61 -5.53 15.06
N LEU A 33 27.60 -6.79 15.50
CA LEU A 33 26.99 -7.88 14.74
C LEU A 33 25.49 -7.63 14.51
N TRP A 34 24.77 -7.16 15.53
CA TRP A 34 23.36 -6.82 15.43
C TRP A 34 23.11 -5.76 14.35
N ILE A 35 23.87 -4.67 14.37
CA ILE A 35 23.78 -3.58 13.37
C ILE A 35 24.03 -4.11 11.95
N ILE A 36 25.04 -4.96 11.77
CA ILE A 36 25.33 -5.55 10.46
C ILE A 36 24.18 -6.44 9.99
N VAL A 37 23.67 -7.30 10.88
CA VAL A 37 22.58 -8.22 10.56
C VAL A 37 21.30 -7.45 10.23
N SER A 38 20.93 -6.43 11.01
CA SER A 38 19.73 -5.63 10.76
C SER A 38 19.82 -4.89 9.42
N ALA A 39 20.96 -4.29 9.11
CA ALA A 39 21.21 -3.64 7.82
C ALA A 39 21.15 -4.63 6.65
N LEU A 40 21.73 -5.83 6.79
CA LEU A 40 21.67 -6.87 5.77
C LEU A 40 20.21 -7.33 5.52
N ILE A 41 19.42 -7.47 6.58
CA ILE A 41 17.98 -7.78 6.48
C ILE A 41 17.26 -6.66 5.73
N GLY A 42 17.46 -5.40 6.10
CA GLY A 42 16.85 -4.25 5.43
C GLY A 42 17.19 -4.17 3.93
N ILE A 43 18.46 -4.41 3.58
CA ILE A 43 18.92 -4.46 2.18
C ILE A 43 18.27 -5.63 1.43
N ALA A 44 18.25 -6.83 2.03
CA ALA A 44 17.63 -8.00 1.42
C ALA A 44 16.12 -7.79 1.18
N MET A 45 15.43 -7.16 2.13
CA MET A 45 14.04 -6.75 1.99
C MET A 45 13.86 -5.83 0.77
N LEU A 46 14.62 -4.74 0.70
CA LEU A 46 14.48 -3.76 -0.37
C LEU A 46 14.80 -4.32 -1.75
N ARG A 47 15.75 -5.26 -1.83
CA ARG A 47 16.15 -5.92 -3.07
C ARG A 47 15.10 -6.91 -3.58
N ASN A 48 14.41 -7.63 -2.70
CA ASN A 48 13.44 -8.66 -3.10
C ASN A 48 12.06 -8.09 -3.50
N GLN A 49 11.73 -6.85 -3.15
CA GLN A 49 10.42 -6.27 -3.45
C GLN A 49 10.19 -5.78 -4.88
N GLN A 50 11.24 -5.64 -5.68
CA GLN A 50 11.13 -5.11 -7.05
C GLN A 50 10.23 -5.98 -7.95
N LEU A 51 10.13 -7.29 -7.69
CA LEU A 51 9.31 -8.24 -8.47
C LEU A 51 7.88 -8.37 -7.94
N GLY A 52 7.67 -8.29 -6.63
CA GLY A 52 6.36 -8.50 -5.99
C GLY A 52 5.34 -7.41 -6.33
N ALA A 53 5.80 -6.15 -6.45
CA ALA A 53 4.95 -5.02 -6.83
C ALA A 53 4.41 -5.15 -8.28
N LEU A 54 5.24 -5.63 -9.21
CA LEU A 54 4.83 -5.85 -10.60
C LEU A 54 3.82 -7.00 -10.72
N LEU A 55 4.02 -8.09 -9.97
CA LEU A 55 3.09 -9.22 -9.95
C LEU A 55 1.75 -8.86 -9.29
N THR A 56 1.75 -7.96 -8.30
CA THR A 56 0.51 -7.42 -7.74
C THR A 56 -0.21 -6.52 -8.72
N LEU A 57 0.48 -5.61 -9.43
CA LEU A 57 -0.18 -4.84 -10.51
C LEU A 57 -0.78 -5.74 -11.59
N GLY A 58 -0.08 -6.82 -11.98
CA GLY A 58 -0.59 -7.80 -12.96
C GLY A 58 -1.83 -8.56 -12.47
N SER A 59 -1.89 -8.92 -11.19
CA SER A 59 -3.06 -9.59 -10.60
C SER A 59 -4.24 -8.64 -10.37
N LEU A 60 -3.97 -7.36 -10.07
CA LEU A 60 -4.98 -6.30 -9.98
C LEU A 60 -5.70 -6.05 -11.31
N MET A 61 -4.99 -6.18 -12.44
CA MET A 61 -5.59 -6.08 -13.79
C MET A 61 -6.48 -7.29 -14.13
N HIS A 62 -6.24 -8.46 -13.52
CA HIS A 62 -7.00 -9.68 -13.79
C HIS A 62 -8.17 -9.90 -12.81
N GLN A 63 -8.11 -9.37 -11.59
CA GLN A 63 -9.15 -9.52 -10.56
C GLN A 63 -9.94 -8.22 -10.40
N GLY A 64 -10.77 -7.92 -11.38
CA GLY A 64 -11.55 -6.68 -11.48
C GLY A 64 -12.61 -6.43 -10.40
N ASP A 65 -12.57 -7.06 -9.21
CA ASP A 65 -13.65 -6.84 -8.23
C ASP A 65 -13.32 -6.93 -6.73
N GLN A 66 -12.14 -7.40 -6.30
CA GLN A 66 -11.85 -7.54 -4.85
C GLN A 66 -10.44 -7.12 -4.48
N VAL A 67 -10.13 -5.86 -4.70
CA VAL A 67 -8.86 -5.29 -4.26
C VAL A 67 -9.03 -4.64 -2.89
N SER A 68 -8.50 -5.28 -1.85
CA SER A 68 -8.43 -4.71 -0.49
C SER A 68 -7.37 -3.60 -0.45
N LEU A 69 -7.70 -2.42 0.07
CA LEU A 69 -6.73 -1.32 0.27
C LEU A 69 -5.48 -1.77 1.04
N TYR A 70 -5.65 -2.76 1.91
CA TYR A 70 -4.56 -3.38 2.67
C TYR A 70 -3.52 -4.08 1.79
N SER A 71 -3.93 -4.75 0.71
CA SER A 71 -3.00 -5.44 -0.19
C SER A 71 -2.19 -4.47 -1.04
N LEU A 72 -2.72 -3.28 -1.37
CA LEU A 72 -1.95 -2.22 -2.04
C LEU A 72 -0.93 -1.54 -1.11
N LEU A 73 -1.25 -1.42 0.19
CA LEU A 73 -0.34 -0.80 1.15
C LEU A 73 0.77 -1.75 1.59
N TRP A 74 0.61 -3.06 1.37
CA TRP A 74 1.59 -4.07 1.77
C TRP A 74 3.00 -3.83 1.18
N PRO A 75 3.17 -3.59 -0.14
CA PRO A 75 4.47 -3.24 -0.70
C PRO A 75 5.09 -2.00 -0.05
N LEU A 76 4.31 -0.94 0.15
CA LEU A 76 4.78 0.32 0.74
C LEU A 76 5.23 0.13 2.20
N ARG A 77 4.47 -0.61 3.00
CA ARG A 77 4.82 -0.92 4.40
C ARG A 77 6.12 -1.69 4.49
N TYR A 78 6.31 -2.66 3.62
CA TYR A 78 7.51 -3.46 3.62
C TYR A 78 8.72 -2.66 3.09
N LEU A 79 8.54 -1.74 2.13
CA LEU A 79 9.60 -0.78 1.75
C LEU A 79 10.00 0.09 2.94
N LEU A 80 9.03 0.68 3.62
CA LEU A 80 9.26 1.51 4.81
C LEU A 80 9.95 0.71 5.93
N ALA A 81 9.56 -0.54 6.16
CA ALA A 81 10.19 -1.41 7.14
C ALA A 81 11.66 -1.72 6.76
N GLY A 82 11.93 -1.99 5.48
CA GLY A 82 13.29 -2.20 4.98
C GLY A 82 14.18 -0.96 5.12
N VAL A 83 13.65 0.23 4.85
CA VAL A 83 14.34 1.51 5.09
C VAL A 83 14.60 1.72 6.58
N LEU A 84 13.64 1.37 7.44
CA LEU A 84 13.79 1.52 8.88
C LEU A 84 14.85 0.56 9.44
N PHE A 85 14.91 -0.70 8.98
CA PHE A 85 16.01 -1.63 9.31
C PHE A 85 17.40 -1.15 8.84
N LEU A 86 17.46 -0.31 7.81
CA LEU A 86 18.71 0.29 7.36
C LEU A 86 19.22 1.37 8.33
N ILE A 87 18.32 1.97 9.12
CA ILE A 87 18.69 2.89 10.19
C ILE A 87 19.08 2.01 11.39
N PRO A 88 20.37 1.94 11.75
CA PRO A 88 20.81 1.02 12.78
C PRO A 88 20.31 1.50 14.14
N GLY A 89 19.49 0.69 14.81
CA GLY A 89 18.96 1.06 16.11
C GLY A 89 17.81 0.18 16.60
N VAL A 90 17.70 0.02 17.91
CA VAL A 90 16.69 -0.87 18.52
C VAL A 90 15.28 -0.33 18.28
N ILE A 91 15.10 0.99 18.28
CA ILE A 91 13.78 1.59 18.08
C ILE A 91 13.35 1.40 16.63
N SER A 92 14.23 1.66 15.68
CA SER A 92 14.05 1.43 14.25
C SER A 92 13.68 -0.02 13.96
N ASP A 93 14.40 -0.98 14.55
CA ASP A 93 14.15 -2.41 14.35
C ASP A 93 12.77 -2.82 14.88
N ILE A 94 12.39 -2.36 16.08
CA ILE A 94 11.05 -2.64 16.66
C ILE A 94 9.95 -2.04 15.78
N LEU A 95 10.11 -0.80 15.34
CA LEU A 95 9.14 -0.14 14.46
C LEU A 95 9.04 -0.85 13.10
N ALA A 96 10.16 -1.36 12.57
CA ALA A 96 10.20 -2.09 11.30
C ALA A 96 9.44 -3.41 11.42
N LEU A 97 9.69 -4.17 12.50
CA LEU A 97 8.99 -5.40 12.82
C LEU A 97 7.50 -5.17 13.05
N LEU A 98 7.13 -4.10 13.77
CA LEU A 98 5.74 -3.70 13.97
C LEU A 98 5.05 -3.37 12.65
N LEU A 99 5.77 -2.69 11.74
CA LEU A 99 5.26 -2.34 10.42
C LEU A 99 5.12 -3.56 9.50
N LEU A 100 5.97 -4.58 9.67
CA LEU A 100 5.89 -5.85 8.94
C LEU A 100 4.77 -6.75 9.47
N LEU A 101 4.39 -6.61 10.74
CA LEU A 101 3.34 -7.42 11.35
C LEU A 101 2.02 -7.27 10.57
N PRO A 102 1.31 -8.36 10.23
CA PRO A 102 0.06 -8.27 9.50
C PRO A 102 -1.06 -7.73 10.39
N LEU A 103 -1.06 -6.41 10.62
CA LEU A 103 -2.15 -5.70 11.26
C LEU A 103 -3.39 -5.92 10.39
N LYS A 104 -4.38 -6.68 10.87
CA LYS A 104 -5.68 -6.79 10.19
C LYS A 104 -6.24 -5.37 10.05
N GLY A 105 -6.10 -4.79 8.86
CA GLY A 105 -6.71 -3.49 8.57
C GLY A 105 -8.22 -3.58 8.85
N PRO A 106 -8.88 -2.45 9.20
CA PRO A 106 -10.32 -2.45 9.41
C PRO A 106 -10.98 -3.11 8.20
N SER A 107 -11.80 -4.15 8.42
CA SER A 107 -12.59 -4.73 7.36
C SER A 107 -13.58 -3.68 6.89
N ILE A 108 -13.25 -2.96 5.83
CA ILE A 108 -14.22 -2.10 5.14
C ILE A 108 -15.20 -3.07 4.48
N LYS A 109 -16.30 -3.37 5.18
CA LYS A 109 -17.48 -3.94 4.53
C LYS A 109 -17.87 -2.92 3.48
N ARG A 110 -17.64 -3.24 2.20
CA ARG A 110 -18.29 -2.49 1.13
C ARG A 110 -19.79 -2.47 1.45
N PRO A 111 -20.47 -1.33 1.26
CA PRO A 111 -21.93 -1.33 1.33
C PRO A 111 -22.38 -2.43 0.38
N THR A 112 -23.14 -3.40 0.89
CA THR A 112 -23.83 -4.34 0.04
C THR A 112 -24.71 -3.47 -0.86
N MET A 113 -24.30 -3.29 -2.11
CA MET A 113 -25.17 -2.67 -3.10
C MET A 113 -26.45 -3.51 -3.04
N PRO A 114 -27.62 -2.96 -2.67
CA PRO A 114 -28.87 -3.68 -2.87
C PRO A 114 -28.86 -4.12 -4.34
N PRO A 115 -29.32 -5.35 -4.65
CA PRO A 115 -29.29 -5.86 -6.02
C PRO A 115 -29.82 -4.74 -6.91
N SER A 116 -28.92 -4.19 -7.74
CA SER A 116 -29.30 -3.21 -8.73
C SER A 116 -30.44 -3.85 -9.47
N ALA A 117 -31.60 -3.20 -9.43
CA ALA A 117 -32.77 -3.58 -10.19
C ALA A 117 -32.28 -3.90 -11.60
N ALA A 118 -32.15 -5.18 -11.91
CA ALA A 118 -31.84 -5.70 -13.24
C ALA A 118 -33.06 -5.53 -14.17
N ASP A 119 -33.87 -4.51 -13.89
CA ASP A 119 -35.18 -4.20 -14.47
C ASP A 119 -35.20 -2.78 -15.06
N ASN A 120 -34.07 -2.07 -15.01
CA ASN A 120 -33.88 -0.81 -15.75
C ASN A 120 -32.85 -1.01 -16.89
N VAL A 121 -32.88 -2.17 -17.54
CA VAL A 121 -32.36 -2.27 -18.90
C VAL A 121 -33.36 -1.52 -19.78
N ILE A 122 -33.03 -0.29 -20.14
CA ILE A 122 -33.79 0.47 -21.12
C ILE A 122 -33.48 -0.17 -22.48
N ASP A 123 -34.30 -1.15 -22.86
CA ASP A 123 -34.34 -1.68 -24.21
C ASP A 123 -34.82 -0.56 -25.14
N GLY A 124 -33.86 0.11 -25.77
CA GLY A 124 -34.11 1.17 -26.73
C GLY A 124 -34.74 0.60 -28.00
N GLU A 125 -36.06 0.42 -28.00
CA GLU A 125 -36.78 0.05 -29.21
C GLU A 125 -36.85 1.25 -30.15
N TYR A 126 -36.05 1.20 -31.21
CA TYR A 126 -36.07 2.23 -32.26
C TYR A 126 -37.08 1.84 -33.33
N THR A 127 -38.19 2.56 -33.38
CA THR A 127 -39.10 2.52 -34.53
C THR A 127 -38.63 3.54 -35.56
N ARG A 128 -38.30 3.09 -36.77
CA ARG A 128 -38.14 4.00 -37.92
C ARG A 128 -39.50 4.62 -38.23
N VAL A 129 -39.64 5.90 -37.94
CA VAL A 129 -40.72 6.72 -38.47
C VAL A 129 -40.30 7.09 -39.89
N ASP A 130 -40.75 6.30 -40.87
CA ASP A 130 -40.64 6.70 -42.26
C ASP A 130 -41.64 7.82 -42.50
N ASP A 131 -41.14 9.03 -42.71
CA ASP A 131 -41.97 10.17 -43.11
C ASP A 131 -42.69 9.79 -44.41
N PRO A 132 -44.04 9.88 -44.48
CA PRO A 132 -44.74 9.65 -45.73
C PRO A 132 -44.26 10.73 -46.69
N THR A 133 -43.46 10.33 -47.68
CA THR A 133 -43.02 11.21 -48.75
C THR A 133 -44.26 11.77 -49.42
N ASP A 134 -44.56 13.03 -49.09
CA ASP A 134 -45.65 13.78 -49.66
C ASP A 134 -45.37 13.96 -51.15
N ARG A 135 -45.96 13.06 -51.94
CA ARG A 135 -45.90 13.03 -53.41
C ARG A 135 -46.60 14.23 -54.06
N SER A 136 -47.09 15.22 -53.29
CA SER A 136 -47.75 16.40 -53.81
C SER A 136 -46.86 17.63 -54.01
N ARG A 137 -45.55 17.57 -53.73
CA ARG A 137 -44.60 18.63 -54.18
C ARG A 137 -44.27 18.49 -55.67
N HIS A 138 -45.28 18.66 -56.52
CA HIS A 138 -45.10 19.23 -57.83
C HIS A 138 -44.93 20.75 -57.65
N LEU A 139 -43.71 21.25 -57.80
CA LEU A 139 -43.48 22.68 -57.97
C LEU A 139 -43.33 22.98 -59.48
N PRO A 140 -44.00 24.03 -60.00
CA PRO A 140 -44.06 24.41 -61.41
C PRO A 140 -42.76 25.01 -61.95
#